data_AF-A0A5E7ICZ7-F1
#
_entry.id   AF-A0A5E7ICZ7-F1
#
_cell.length_a   1.000
_cell.length_b   1.000
_cell.length_c   1.000
_cell.angle_alpha   90.00
_cell.angle_beta   90.00
_cell.angle_gamma   90.00
#
_symmetry.space_group_name_H-M   'P 1'
#
loop_
_entity.id
_entity.type
_entity.pdbx_description
1 polymer ?
#
loop_
_entity_poly.entity_id
_entity_poly.type
_entity_poly.pdbx_seq_one_letter_code
_entity_poly.pdbx_strand_id
1 'polypeptide(L)'
;MDSVLRAAAMYVALMVLFKIAGRRSLAELTTFDLVLLMMISEATQQALLGDDFSITNAILVIVTLVAIDVGLSLLKQRSRWVSRLIDGEATIIVENGKLLRQRLRHSRLVEADIMEAARSSQGIETLEEIKFAIIERNGKISVIRRDN
;
A
#
# COMPACT_ATOMS: atom_id res chain seq x y z
N MET A 1 -2.72 -8.02 36.88
CA MET A 1 -1.85 -9.06 36.28
C MET A 1 -2.41 -9.56 34.96
N ASP A 2 -3.72 -9.75 34.85
CA ASP A 2 -4.38 -10.21 33.62
C ASP A 2 -4.06 -9.35 32.40
N SER A 3 -4.09 -8.02 32.49
CA SER A 3 -3.79 -7.14 31.35
C SER A 3 -2.39 -7.34 30.75
N VAL A 4 -1.39 -7.69 31.57
CA VAL A 4 -0.01 -7.96 31.11
C VAL A 4 0.05 -9.28 30.33
N LEU A 5 -0.64 -10.32 30.84
CA LEU A 5 -0.77 -11.61 30.14
C LEU A 5 -1.57 -11.48 28.84
N ARG A 6 -2.66 -10.69 28.84
CA ARG A 6 -3.44 -10.39 27.64
C ARG A 6 -2.59 -9.66 26.58
N ALA A 7 -1.80 -8.68 27.01
CA ALA A 7 -0.88 -7.95 26.12
C ALA A 7 0.20 -8.86 25.52
N ALA A 8 0.83 -9.71 26.35
CA ALA A 8 1.82 -10.67 25.88
C ALA A 8 1.23 -11.69 24.88
N ALA A 9 0.05 -12.24 25.18
CA ALA A 9 -0.63 -13.17 24.30
C ALA A 9 -1.00 -12.53 22.96
N MET A 10 -1.54 -11.31 22.98
CA MET A 10 -1.90 -10.58 21.76
C MET A 10 -0.67 -10.23 20.91
N TYR A 11 0.42 -9.80 21.55
CA TYR A 11 1.69 -9.55 20.87
C TYR A 11 2.20 -10.79 20.13
N VAL A 12 2.19 -11.97 20.80
CA VAL A 12 2.60 -13.23 20.18
C VAL A 12 1.65 -13.62 19.02
N ALA A 13 0.33 -13.47 19.21
CA ALA A 13 -0.65 -13.76 18.17
C ALA A 13 -0.44 -12.90 16.91
N LEU A 14 -0.30 -11.57 17.09
CA LEU A 14 -0.01 -10.65 15.99
C LEU A 14 1.32 -10.97 15.32
N MET A 15 2.36 -11.31 16.07
CA MET A 15 3.66 -11.69 15.52
C MET A 15 3.56 -12.93 14.62
N VAL A 16 2.79 -13.95 15.04
CA VAL A 16 2.53 -15.15 14.24
C VAL A 16 1.74 -14.80 12.98
N LEU A 17 0.69 -13.98 13.11
CA LEU A 17 -0.15 -13.55 11.99
C LEU A 17 0.65 -12.77 10.94
N PHE A 18 1.44 -11.78 11.35
CA PHE A 18 2.29 -11.02 10.43
C PHE A 18 3.35 -11.89 9.77
N LYS A 19 3.89 -12.90 10.49
CA LYS A 19 4.83 -13.86 9.89
C LYS A 19 4.18 -14.71 8.80
N ILE A 20 2.90 -15.05 8.93
CA ILE A 20 2.11 -15.77 7.91
C ILE A 20 1.74 -14.87 6.74
N ALA A 21 1.36 -13.60 7.00
CA ALA A 21 1.01 -12.61 5.98
C ALA A 21 2.20 -12.30 5.03
N GLY A 22 3.43 -12.59 5.46
CA GLY A 22 4.64 -12.51 4.63
C GLY A 22 5.45 -11.24 4.85
N ARG A 23 6.50 -11.05 4.05
CA ARG A 23 7.39 -9.88 4.16
C ARG A 23 7.04 -8.82 3.13
N ARG A 24 6.13 -7.89 3.46
CA ARG A 24 6.05 -6.61 2.75
C ARG A 24 6.85 -5.56 3.52
N SER A 25 7.74 -4.85 2.84
CA SER A 25 8.47 -3.74 3.45
C SER A 25 7.51 -2.59 3.74
N LEU A 26 7.72 -1.83 4.83
CA LEU A 26 6.91 -0.64 5.16
C LEU A 26 6.84 0.37 3.99
N ALA A 27 7.89 0.41 3.15
CA ALA A 27 7.98 1.29 1.99
C ALA A 27 7.11 0.88 0.79
N GLU A 28 6.57 -0.35 0.80
CA GLU A 28 5.78 -0.96 -0.26
C GLU A 28 4.31 -1.18 0.14
N LEU A 29 3.92 -0.71 1.32
CA LEU A 29 2.54 -0.83 1.78
C LEU A 29 1.60 -0.07 0.83
N THR A 30 0.59 -0.79 0.36
CA THR A 30 -0.51 -0.22 -0.41
C THR A 30 -1.46 0.53 0.52
N THR A 31 -2.33 1.38 -0.04
CA THR A 31 -3.38 2.05 0.74
C THR A 31 -4.27 1.06 1.49
N PHE A 32 -4.53 -0.11 0.91
CA PHE A 32 -5.28 -1.19 1.55
C PHE A 32 -4.55 -1.77 2.76
N ASP A 33 -3.22 -1.95 2.67
CA ASP A 33 -2.42 -2.44 3.79
C ASP A 33 -2.45 -1.45 4.97
N LEU A 34 -2.50 -0.14 4.69
CA LEU A 34 -2.66 0.89 5.71
C LEU A 34 -4.03 0.82 6.40
N VAL A 35 -5.11 0.63 5.63
CA VAL A 35 -6.46 0.45 6.19
C VAL A 35 -6.52 -0.80 7.06
N LEU A 36 -5.94 -1.91 6.59
CA LEU A 36 -5.87 -3.16 7.35
C LEU A 36 -5.10 -2.97 8.67
N LEU A 37 -3.96 -2.28 8.63
CA LEU A 37 -3.18 -1.98 9.83
C LEU A 37 -3.98 -1.16 10.85
N MET A 38 -4.75 -0.16 10.38
CA MET A 38 -5.64 0.63 11.24
C MET A 38 -6.72 -0.23 11.88
N MET A 39 -7.38 -1.10 11.11
CA MET A 39 -8.41 -2.00 11.63
C MET A 39 -7.85 -2.99 12.67
N ILE A 40 -6.65 -3.55 12.43
CA ILE A 40 -5.98 -4.44 13.38
C ILE A 40 -5.62 -3.68 14.67
N SER A 41 -5.16 -2.44 14.55
CA SER A 41 -4.85 -1.58 15.70
C SER A 41 -6.09 -1.37 16.59
N GLU A 42 -7.23 -1.04 15.98
CA GLU A 42 -8.49 -0.83 16.70
C GLU A 42 -9.00 -2.12 17.37
N ALA A 43 -8.97 -3.26 16.64
CA ALA A 43 -9.32 -4.55 17.21
C ALA A 43 -8.41 -4.95 18.39
N THR A 44 -7.11 -4.65 18.27
CA THR A 44 -6.13 -4.89 19.34
C THR A 44 -6.42 -4.02 20.56
N GLN A 45 -6.75 -2.75 20.37
CA GLN A 45 -7.10 -1.84 21.45
C GLN A 45 -8.34 -2.33 22.22
N GLN A 46 -9.38 -2.76 21.51
CA GLN A 46 -10.58 -3.34 22.11
C GLN A 46 -10.29 -4.65 22.87
N ALA A 47 -9.32 -5.45 22.42
CA ALA A 47 -8.92 -6.66 23.11
C ALA A 47 -8.16 -6.40 24.43
N LEU A 48 -7.39 -5.31 24.49
CA LEU A 48 -6.57 -4.96 25.64
C LEU A 48 -7.35 -4.19 26.71
N LEU A 49 -8.29 -3.34 26.28
CA LEU A 49 -9.04 -2.43 27.15
C LEU A 49 -10.49 -2.87 27.41
N GLY A 50 -10.98 -3.88 26.68
CA GLY A 50 -12.36 -4.37 26.83
C GLY A 50 -12.59 -5.17 28.11
N ASP A 51 -13.76 -4.96 28.73
CA ASP A 51 -14.13 -5.54 30.02
C ASP A 51 -14.46 -7.05 29.97
N ASP A 52 -14.94 -7.57 28.83
CA ASP A 52 -15.34 -8.99 28.66
C ASP A 52 -14.34 -9.81 27.84
N PHE A 53 -14.65 -11.09 27.53
CA PHE A 53 -13.91 -12.09 26.72
C PHE A 53 -13.60 -11.65 25.25
N SER A 54 -13.14 -10.41 25.09
CA SER A 54 -12.85 -9.67 23.86
C SER A 54 -11.65 -10.23 23.11
N ILE A 55 -10.73 -10.95 23.77
CA ILE A 55 -9.52 -11.48 23.12
C ILE A 55 -9.86 -12.51 22.05
N THR A 56 -10.77 -13.45 22.33
CA THR A 56 -11.17 -14.47 21.35
C THR A 56 -11.85 -13.82 20.16
N ASN A 57 -12.71 -12.83 20.41
CA ASN A 57 -13.40 -12.10 19.34
C ASN A 57 -12.42 -11.25 18.51
N ALA A 58 -11.48 -10.56 19.16
CA ALA A 58 -10.45 -9.78 18.48
C ALA A 58 -9.53 -10.67 17.64
N ILE A 59 -9.10 -11.82 18.17
CA ILE A 59 -8.33 -12.80 17.40
C ILE A 59 -9.14 -13.29 16.20
N LEU A 60 -10.42 -13.61 16.37
CA LEU A 60 -11.29 -14.05 15.27
C LEU A 60 -11.43 -12.97 14.18
N VAL A 61 -11.63 -11.72 14.57
CA VAL A 61 -11.70 -10.57 13.66
C VAL A 61 -10.37 -10.39 12.92
N ILE A 62 -9.25 -10.36 13.64
CA ILE A 62 -7.93 -10.19 13.04
C ILE A 62 -7.61 -11.35 12.08
N VAL A 63 -7.88 -12.60 12.48
CA VAL A 63 -7.68 -13.78 11.61
C VAL A 63 -8.54 -13.68 10.35
N THR A 64 -9.78 -13.22 10.47
CA THR A 64 -10.69 -13.05 9.34
C THR A 64 -10.18 -11.95 8.40
N LEU A 65 -9.75 -10.82 8.94
CA LEU A 65 -9.16 -9.72 8.15
C LEU A 65 -7.89 -10.18 7.42
N VAL A 66 -7.00 -10.90 8.09
CA VAL A 66 -5.78 -11.46 7.47
C VAL A 66 -6.13 -12.51 6.42
N ALA A 67 -7.11 -13.37 6.66
CA ALA A 67 -7.55 -14.37 5.69
C ALA A 67 -8.13 -13.72 4.43
N ILE A 68 -8.91 -12.64 4.59
CA ILE A 68 -9.42 -11.83 3.49
C ILE A 68 -8.26 -11.19 2.72
N ASP A 69 -7.30 -10.57 3.42
CA ASP A 69 -6.15 -9.93 2.76
C ASP A 69 -5.31 -10.92 1.96
N VAL A 70 -4.97 -12.07 2.56
CA VAL A 70 -4.25 -13.15 1.87
C VAL A 70 -5.07 -13.68 0.68
N GLY A 71 -6.38 -13.87 0.85
CA GLY A 71 -7.29 -14.29 -0.20
C GLY A 71 -7.33 -13.30 -1.38
N LEU A 72 -7.42 -11.99 -1.07
CA LEU A 72 -7.36 -10.92 -2.07
C LEU A 72 -5.99 -10.89 -2.75
N SER A 73 -4.89 -11.08 -2.01
CA SER A 73 -3.54 -11.14 -2.56
C SER A 73 -3.38 -12.28 -3.58
N LEU A 74 -3.87 -13.49 -3.25
CA LEU A 74 -3.90 -14.63 -4.17
C LEU A 74 -4.81 -14.38 -5.39
N LEU A 75 -5.97 -13.73 -5.17
CA LEU A 75 -6.88 -13.40 -6.25
C LEU A 75 -6.31 -12.35 -7.21
N LYS A 76 -5.58 -11.36 -6.69
CA LYS A 76 -4.83 -10.36 -7.47
C LYS A 76 -3.78 -11.02 -8.36
N GLN A 77 -3.08 -12.05 -7.86
CA GLN A 77 -2.10 -12.81 -8.67
C GLN A 77 -2.77 -13.56 -9.82
N ARG A 78 -3.99 -14.07 -9.61
CA ARG A 78 -4.72 -14.83 -10.64
C ARG A 78 -5.48 -13.95 -11.64
N SER A 79 -5.91 -12.75 -11.23
CA SER A 79 -6.72 -11.86 -12.07
C SER A 79 -6.14 -10.45 -12.14
N ARG A 80 -5.68 -10.08 -13.35
CA ARG A 80 -5.25 -8.70 -13.67
C ARG A 80 -6.39 -7.68 -13.55
N TRP A 81 -7.65 -8.11 -13.65
CA TRP A 81 -8.79 -7.21 -13.45
C TRP A 81 -8.95 -6.85 -11.96
N VAL A 82 -8.85 -7.84 -11.07
CA VAL A 82 -8.91 -7.62 -9.61
C VAL A 82 -7.73 -6.79 -9.13
N SER A 83 -6.52 -7.07 -9.65
CA SER A 83 -5.34 -6.26 -9.32
C SER A 83 -5.50 -4.80 -9.75
N ARG A 84 -6.08 -4.53 -10.93
CA ARG A 84 -6.34 -3.16 -11.40
C ARG A 84 -7.44 -2.45 -10.61
N LEU A 85 -8.48 -3.17 -10.19
CA LEU A 85 -9.55 -2.59 -9.38
C LEU A 85 -9.09 -2.20 -7.97
N ILE A 86 -8.23 -3.02 -7.37
CA ILE A 86 -7.79 -2.83 -5.98
C ILE A 86 -6.51 -1.99 -5.90
N ASP A 87 -5.46 -2.31 -6.66
CA ASP A 87 -4.17 -1.62 -6.56
C ASP A 87 -3.99 -0.51 -7.60
N GLY A 88 -4.94 -0.33 -8.52
CA GLY A 88 -4.77 0.52 -9.68
C GLY A 88 -3.85 -0.07 -10.75
N GLU A 89 -3.61 0.70 -11.81
CA GLU A 89 -2.72 0.33 -12.93
C GLU A 89 -1.57 1.32 -13.04
N ALA A 90 -0.35 0.80 -13.17
CA ALA A 90 0.81 1.63 -13.43
C ALA A 90 0.63 2.32 -14.78
N THR A 91 0.63 3.66 -14.78
CA THR A 91 0.22 4.44 -15.95
C THR A 91 1.33 5.38 -16.36
N ILE A 92 1.80 5.23 -17.61
CA ILE A 92 2.76 6.17 -18.20
C ILE A 92 2.05 7.51 -18.42
N ILE A 93 2.59 8.58 -17.86
CA ILE A 93 2.09 9.96 -17.94
C ILE A 93 3.00 10.89 -18.76
N VAL A 94 4.28 10.55 -18.90
CA VAL A 94 5.20 11.21 -19.83
C VAL A 94 5.90 10.17 -20.67
N GLU A 95 6.01 10.43 -21.97
CA GLU A 95 6.74 9.61 -22.92
C GLU A 95 7.63 10.48 -23.81
N ASN A 96 8.94 10.28 -23.75
CA ASN A 96 9.96 10.99 -24.51
C ASN A 96 9.79 12.52 -24.49
N GLY A 97 9.61 13.09 -23.30
CA GLY A 97 9.37 14.52 -23.10
C GLY A 97 7.98 15.02 -23.49
N LYS A 98 7.03 14.14 -23.84
CA LYS A 98 5.65 14.52 -24.15
C LYS A 98 4.70 14.15 -23.01
N LEU A 99 3.97 15.14 -22.52
CA LEU A 99 2.92 14.96 -21.51
C LEU A 99 1.69 14.28 -22.12
N LEU A 100 1.30 13.15 -21.56
CA LEU A 100 0.07 12.45 -21.91
C LEU A 100 -1.10 13.06 -21.13
N ARG A 101 -1.55 14.24 -21.57
CA ARG A 101 -2.57 15.07 -20.90
C ARG A 101 -3.85 14.33 -20.53
N GLN A 102 -4.30 13.40 -21.38
CA GLN A 102 -5.49 12.60 -21.08
C GLN A 102 -5.28 11.73 -19.84
N ARG A 103 -4.12 11.08 -19.70
CA ARG A 103 -3.79 10.23 -18.56
C ARG A 103 -3.55 11.05 -17.30
N LEU A 104 -2.89 12.20 -17.42
CA LEU A 104 -2.73 13.16 -16.32
C LEU A 104 -4.08 13.61 -15.73
N ARG A 105 -5.06 13.94 -16.58
CA ARG A 105 -6.41 14.30 -16.14
C ARG A 105 -7.12 13.15 -15.41
N HIS A 106 -6.97 11.91 -15.88
CA HIS A 106 -7.57 10.75 -15.22
C HIS A 106 -6.94 10.49 -13.85
N SER A 107 -5.62 10.69 -13.74
CA SER A 107 -4.88 10.54 -12.49
C SER A 107 -4.91 11.77 -11.60
N ARG A 108 -5.61 12.84 -12.00
CA ARG A 108 -5.71 14.13 -11.28
C ARG A 108 -4.35 14.76 -10.95
N LEU A 109 -3.35 14.57 -11.81
CA LEU A 109 -2.03 15.16 -11.66
C LEU A 109 -1.83 16.30 -12.65
N VAL A 110 -0.97 17.25 -12.26
CA VAL A 110 -0.48 18.33 -13.10
C VAL A 110 1.00 18.13 -13.43
N GLU A 111 1.50 18.86 -14.42
CA GLU A 111 2.90 18.81 -14.83
C GLU A 111 3.87 19.14 -13.67
N ALA A 112 3.46 20.05 -12.77
CA ALA A 112 4.25 20.42 -11.60
C ALA A 112 4.56 19.22 -10.70
N ASP A 113 3.62 18.29 -10.52
CA ASP A 113 3.80 17.07 -9.70
C ASP A 113 4.87 16.16 -10.30
N ILE A 114 4.88 16.04 -11.64
CA ILE A 114 5.88 15.26 -12.37
C ILE A 114 7.25 15.89 -12.22
N MET A 115 7.34 17.20 -12.41
CA MET A 115 8.61 17.92 -12.34
C MET A 115 9.17 17.95 -10.92
N GLU A 116 8.32 17.98 -9.89
CA GLU A 116 8.74 17.81 -8.50
C GLU A 116 9.34 16.42 -8.27
N ALA A 117 8.66 15.37 -8.71
CA ALA A 117 9.17 14.00 -8.61
C ALA A 117 10.47 13.81 -9.41
N ALA A 118 10.58 14.40 -10.60
CA ALA A 118 11.77 14.33 -11.45
C ALA A 118 12.98 15.02 -10.80
N ARG A 119 12.77 16.19 -10.18
CA ARG A 119 13.81 16.89 -9.40
C ARG A 119 14.22 16.08 -8.16
N SER A 120 13.24 15.60 -7.39
CA SER A 120 13.53 14.88 -6.14
C SER A 120 14.21 13.53 -6.35
N SER A 121 13.95 12.84 -7.47
CA SER A 121 14.44 11.47 -7.71
C SER A 121 15.76 11.42 -8.49
N GLN A 122 15.92 12.31 -9.49
CA GLN A 122 17.01 12.23 -10.48
C GLN A 122 17.68 13.61 -10.72
N GLY A 123 17.22 14.68 -10.08
CA GLY A 123 17.74 16.03 -10.29
C GLY A 123 17.43 16.61 -11.67
N ILE A 124 16.37 16.14 -12.34
CA ILE A 124 16.01 16.58 -13.70
C ILE A 124 15.27 17.92 -13.63
N GLU A 125 15.72 18.90 -14.43
CA GLU A 125 15.14 20.25 -14.45
C GLU A 125 14.15 20.47 -15.60
N THR A 126 14.27 19.70 -16.68
CA THR A 126 13.44 19.87 -17.87
C THR A 126 12.64 18.61 -18.22
N LEU A 127 11.45 18.80 -18.78
CA LEU A 127 10.58 17.70 -19.21
C LEU A 127 11.23 16.86 -20.34
N GLU A 128 12.06 17.48 -21.18
CA GLU A 128 12.67 16.88 -22.38
C GLU A 128 13.69 15.79 -22.04
N GLU A 129 14.31 15.90 -20.86
CA GLU A 129 15.22 14.90 -20.29
C GLU A 129 14.50 13.65 -19.76
N ILE A 130 13.17 13.67 -19.68
CA ILE A 130 12.37 12.54 -19.18
C ILE A 130 12.02 11.61 -20.34
N LYS A 131 12.54 10.38 -20.29
CA LYS A 131 12.16 9.31 -21.22
C LYS A 131 10.79 8.74 -20.87
N PHE A 132 10.59 8.41 -19.60
CA PHE A 132 9.30 7.95 -19.10
C PHE A 132 9.05 8.50 -17.70
N ALA A 133 7.83 8.96 -17.45
CA ALA A 133 7.31 9.13 -16.09
C ALA A 133 6.09 8.22 -15.93
N ILE A 134 6.07 7.43 -14.86
CA ILE A 134 5.08 6.40 -14.59
C ILE A 134 4.50 6.63 -13.21
N ILE A 135 3.17 6.70 -13.11
CA ILE A 135 2.49 6.62 -11.83
C ILE A 135 2.44 5.15 -11.43
N GLU A 136 3.06 4.81 -10.31
CA GLU A 136 3.02 3.49 -9.71
C GLU A 136 1.70 3.24 -8.98
N ARG A 137 1.44 1.98 -8.65
CA ARG A 137 0.23 1.55 -7.91
C ARG A 137 0.05 2.21 -6.55
N ASN A 138 1.15 2.60 -5.91
CA ASN A 138 1.16 3.32 -4.64
C ASN A 138 1.04 4.85 -4.81
N GLY A 139 0.82 5.34 -6.04
CA GLY A 139 0.70 6.76 -6.36
C GLY A 139 2.03 7.51 -6.51
N LYS A 140 3.18 6.85 -6.26
CA LYS A 140 4.49 7.47 -6.50
C LYS A 140 4.75 7.63 -8.00
N ILE A 141 5.50 8.67 -8.35
CA ILE A 141 5.92 8.91 -9.73
C ILE A 141 7.35 8.40 -9.89
N SER A 142 7.51 7.33 -10.68
CA SER A 142 8.82 6.84 -11.11
C SER A 142 9.26 7.60 -12.36
N VAL A 143 10.48 8.13 -12.37
CA VAL A 143 11.04 8.89 -13.50
C VAL A 143 12.26 8.16 -14.05
N ILE A 144 12.26 7.93 -15.36
CA ILE A 144 13.36 7.35 -16.12
C ILE A 144 13.94 8.44 -17.00
N ARG A 145 15.21 8.80 -16.78
CA ARG A 145 15.94 9.76 -17.60
C ARG A 145 16.17 9.21 -19.01
N ARG A 146 16.23 10.10 -19.98
CA ARG A 146 16.68 9.80 -21.33
C ARG A 146 18.19 9.57 -21.31
N ASP A 147 18.62 8.38 -21.72
CA ASP A 147 20.02 8.15 -22.04
C ASP A 147 20.34 8.96 -23.30
N ASN A 148 21.43 9.75 -23.24
CA ASN A 148 21.99 10.45 -24.40
C ASN A 148 22.57 9.46 -25.41
#